data_AF-A0A938DLB9-F1
#
_entry.id   AF-A0A938DLB9-F1
#
_cell.length_a   1.000
_cell.length_b   1.000
_cell.length_c   1.000
_cell.angle_alpha   90.00
_cell.angle_beta   90.00
_cell.angle_gamma   90.00
#
_symmetry.space_group_name_H-M   'P 1'
#
loop_
_entity.id
_entity.type
_entity.pdbx_description
1 polymer ?
#
loop_
_entity_poly.entity_id
_entity_poly.type
_entity_poly.pdbx_seq_one_letter_code
_entity_poly.pdbx_strand_id
1 'polypeptide(L)'
;MSDPARASGHTSRAIVLAGGELPPTDAIRDLVAGGGAAGPPLVVAADSGLDHALALGLAVDVVVGDLDSASAAAIAAARADGVAFETHPVDKDATDLELALLAARDRGPTRITVVGGGGGRHDHLLANALVLAAADLADLDLDALVGTARITVVRARATLHGHPGDLCSLLPVGGVAHGVRTHGLRFPLHGEDLLPGSTR
;
A
#
# COMPACT_ATOMS: atom_id res chain seq x y z
N MET A 1 -18.82 10.61 35.00
CA MET A 1 -19.83 10.34 33.96
C MET A 1 -19.34 11.01 32.68
N SER A 2 -18.49 10.29 31.93
CA SER A 2 -18.02 10.65 30.60
C SER A 2 -17.66 9.34 29.88
N ASP A 3 -18.45 9.10 28.84
CA ASP A 3 -18.58 8.02 27.87
C ASP A 3 -17.40 7.06 27.59
N PRO A 4 -17.59 5.73 27.76
CA PRO A 4 -16.76 4.69 27.17
C PRO A 4 -17.49 4.01 26.00
N ALA A 5 -17.16 4.36 24.75
CA ALA A 5 -17.19 3.50 23.55
C ALA A 5 -17.31 4.31 22.25
N ARG A 6 -16.18 4.53 21.57
CA ARG A 6 -16.17 4.24 20.13
C ARG A 6 -15.71 2.80 20.00
N ALA A 7 -16.67 1.90 19.82
CA ALA A 7 -16.42 0.53 19.44
C ALA A 7 -15.50 0.53 18.22
N SER A 8 -14.28 0.02 18.40
CA SER A 8 -13.34 -0.25 17.33
C SER A 8 -13.91 -1.36 16.45
N GLY A 9 -14.74 -0.96 15.47
CA GLY A 9 -14.99 -1.79 14.30
C GLY A 9 -13.62 -2.07 13.69
N HIS A 10 -13.14 -3.30 13.83
CA HIS A 10 -11.83 -3.67 13.29
C HIS A 10 -11.94 -3.63 11.78
N THR A 11 -11.51 -2.53 11.18
CA THR A 11 -11.40 -2.44 9.74
C THR A 11 -10.24 -3.35 9.33
N SER A 12 -10.56 -4.52 8.76
CA SER A 12 -9.57 -5.52 8.35
C SER A 12 -8.63 -5.04 7.24
N ARG A 13 -8.91 -3.88 6.62
CA ARG A 13 -8.22 -3.40 5.41
C ARG A 13 -7.89 -1.92 5.49
N ALA A 14 -6.72 -1.54 5.00
CA ALA A 14 -6.34 -0.16 4.78
C ALA A 14 -5.90 0.09 3.34
N ILE A 15 -6.10 1.33 2.88
CA ILE A 15 -5.54 1.87 1.65
C ILE A 15 -4.55 2.97 2.07
N VAL A 16 -3.32 2.86 1.57
CA VAL A 16 -2.31 3.91 1.73
C VAL A 16 -2.11 4.58 0.39
N LEU A 17 -2.50 5.85 0.27
CA LEU A 17 -2.26 6.64 -0.95
C LEU A 17 -0.89 7.30 -0.83
N ALA A 18 -0.02 6.99 -1.78
CA ALA A 18 1.29 7.62 -1.93
C ALA A 18 1.27 8.64 -3.07
N GLY A 19 2.23 9.56 -3.08
CA GLY A 19 2.43 10.48 -4.20
C GLY A 19 2.79 9.79 -5.53
N GLY A 20 2.99 10.58 -6.58
CA GLY A 20 3.33 10.07 -7.91
C GLY A 20 2.10 9.89 -8.83
N GLU A 21 2.21 9.03 -9.84
CA GLU A 21 1.11 8.81 -10.80
C GLU A 21 -0.02 7.99 -10.18
N LEU A 22 -1.26 8.47 -10.35
CA LEU A 22 -2.45 7.78 -9.88
C LEU A 22 -2.78 6.60 -10.82
N PRO A 23 -2.93 5.36 -10.31
CA PRO A 23 -3.39 4.23 -11.10
C PRO A 23 -4.80 4.44 -11.71
N PRO A 24 -5.22 3.60 -12.66
CA PRO A 24 -6.57 3.65 -13.21
C PRO A 24 -7.64 3.64 -12.11
N THR A 25 -8.56 4.60 -12.17
CA THR A 25 -9.58 4.84 -11.13
C THR A 25 -10.50 3.64 -10.88
N ASP A 26 -10.73 2.80 -11.87
CA ASP A 26 -11.60 1.61 -11.70
C ASP A 26 -10.97 0.59 -10.75
N ALA A 27 -9.65 0.37 -10.83
CA ALA A 27 -8.93 -0.52 -9.92
C ALA A 27 -8.99 -0.01 -8.46
N ILE A 28 -8.94 1.31 -8.28
CA ILE A 28 -9.04 1.95 -6.97
C ILE A 28 -10.48 1.86 -6.44
N ARG A 29 -11.49 2.02 -7.30
CA ARG A 29 -12.89 1.89 -6.94
C ARG A 29 -13.21 0.48 -6.44
N ASP A 30 -12.71 -0.55 -7.12
CA ASP A 30 -12.89 -1.94 -6.71
C ASP A 30 -12.27 -2.22 -5.35
N LEU A 31 -11.10 -1.64 -5.07
CA LEU A 31 -10.43 -1.74 -3.77
C LEU A 31 -11.27 -1.12 -2.64
N VAL A 32 -11.87 0.05 -2.89
CA VAL A 32 -12.74 0.75 -1.93
C VAL A 32 -14.07 0.01 -1.75
N ALA A 33 -14.66 -0.47 -2.84
CA ALA A 33 -15.97 -1.13 -2.84
C ALA A 33 -15.94 -2.58 -2.35
N GLY A 34 -14.79 -3.27 -2.42
CA GLY A 34 -14.62 -4.70 -2.11
C GLY A 34 -14.84 -5.07 -0.64
N GLY A 35 -15.40 -4.18 0.19
CA GLY A 35 -15.55 -4.36 1.63
C GLY A 35 -16.79 -5.05 2.14
N GLY A 36 -17.87 -5.07 1.38
CA GLY A 36 -19.12 -5.71 1.81
C GLY A 36 -19.47 -5.40 3.28
N ALA A 37 -19.60 -6.44 4.10
CA ALA A 37 -19.93 -6.36 5.53
C ALA A 37 -18.80 -5.81 6.43
N ALA A 38 -17.56 -5.73 5.94
CA ALA A 38 -16.40 -5.25 6.71
C ALA A 38 -16.28 -3.71 6.75
N GLY A 39 -17.20 -2.99 6.09
CA GLY A 39 -17.20 -1.54 6.04
C GLY A 39 -16.14 -0.93 5.10
N PRO A 40 -16.05 0.42 5.06
CA PRO A 40 -15.04 1.11 4.27
C PRO A 40 -13.64 0.81 4.82
N PRO A 41 -12.60 0.80 3.97
CA PRO A 41 -11.23 0.65 4.43
C PRO A 41 -10.77 1.88 5.22
N LEU A 42 -9.77 1.68 6.09
CA LEU A 42 -8.98 2.79 6.65
C LEU A 42 -8.25 3.47 5.50
N VAL A 43 -8.30 4.79 5.40
CA VAL A 43 -7.59 5.55 4.36
C VAL A 43 -6.50 6.40 5.00
N VAL A 44 -5.25 6.08 4.65
CA VAL A 44 -4.06 6.83 5.05
C VAL A 44 -3.48 7.51 3.83
N ALA A 45 -3.21 8.81 3.91
CA ALA A 45 -2.54 9.58 2.87
C ALA A 45 -1.08 9.85 3.28
N ALA A 46 -0.13 9.45 2.45
CA ALA A 46 1.28 9.75 2.60
C ALA A 46 1.63 10.99 1.76
N ASP A 47 1.91 12.12 2.43
CA ASP A 47 2.30 13.39 1.81
C ASP A 47 1.38 13.79 0.63
N SER A 48 1.87 13.94 -0.61
CA SER A 48 1.04 14.25 -1.80
C SER A 48 0.00 13.17 -2.17
N GLY A 49 0.03 12.00 -1.52
CA GLY A 49 -1.08 11.06 -1.56
C GLY A 49 -2.39 11.65 -1.04
N LEU A 50 -2.34 12.74 -0.28
CA LEU A 50 -3.53 13.47 0.15
C LEU A 50 -4.29 14.08 -1.04
N ASP A 51 -3.58 14.68 -2.00
CA ASP A 51 -4.19 15.23 -3.20
C ASP A 51 -4.94 14.16 -3.99
N HIS A 52 -4.36 12.96 -4.10
CA HIS A 52 -5.00 11.81 -4.73
C HIS A 52 -6.24 11.35 -3.98
N ALA A 53 -6.16 11.25 -2.66
CA ALA A 53 -7.29 10.86 -1.83
C ALA A 53 -8.50 11.78 -2.04
N LEU A 54 -8.26 13.09 -2.05
CA LEU A 54 -9.30 14.10 -2.25
C LEU A 54 -9.83 14.08 -3.70
N ALA A 55 -8.96 13.94 -4.70
CA ALA A 55 -9.37 13.82 -6.10
C ALA A 55 -10.27 12.59 -6.35
N LEU A 56 -10.07 11.52 -5.58
CA LEU A 56 -10.87 10.30 -5.61
C LEU A 56 -12.13 10.39 -4.74
N GLY A 57 -12.33 11.47 -3.99
CA GLY A 57 -13.45 11.62 -3.05
C GLY A 57 -13.41 10.65 -1.87
N LEU A 58 -12.21 10.20 -1.48
CA LEU A 58 -12.04 9.31 -0.33
C LEU A 58 -12.01 10.12 0.97
N ALA A 59 -12.71 9.62 1.99
CA ALA A 59 -12.61 10.16 3.33
C ALA A 59 -11.28 9.70 3.94
N VAL A 60 -10.35 10.63 4.13
CA VAL A 60 -9.04 10.35 4.72
C VAL A 60 -9.16 10.27 6.23
N ASP A 61 -8.65 9.20 6.84
CA ASP A 61 -8.61 9.06 8.29
C ASP A 61 -7.35 9.72 8.88
N VAL A 62 -6.22 9.61 8.17
CA VAL A 62 -4.91 10.10 8.64
C VAL A 62 -4.07 10.58 7.46
N VAL A 63 -3.40 11.72 7.65
CA VAL A 63 -2.32 12.19 6.78
C VAL A 63 -0.99 12.01 7.50
N VAL A 64 -0.01 11.42 6.82
CA VAL A 64 1.32 11.15 7.35
C VAL A 64 2.36 11.77 6.42
N GLY A 65 3.33 12.49 6.97
CA GLY A 65 4.44 13.06 6.23
C GLY A 65 4.82 14.46 6.69
N ASP A 66 5.76 15.10 6.00
CA ASP A 66 6.15 16.50 6.24
C ASP A 66 5.26 17.51 5.49
N LEU A 67 4.44 17.03 4.55
CA LEU A 67 3.48 17.80 3.73
C LEU A 67 4.15 18.79 2.77
N ASP A 68 5.41 18.56 2.39
CA ASP A 68 6.14 19.47 1.50
C ASP A 68 5.71 19.33 0.03
N SER A 69 5.16 18.17 -0.35
CA SER A 69 4.66 17.91 -1.71
C SER A 69 3.14 17.91 -1.82
N ALA A 70 2.42 17.86 -0.69
CA ALA A 70 0.97 18.03 -0.66
C ALA A 70 0.54 19.47 -0.97
N SER A 71 -0.56 19.65 -1.73
CA SER A 71 -1.02 21.01 -2.05
C SER A 71 -1.63 21.73 -0.85
N ALA A 72 -1.44 23.04 -0.77
CA ALA A 72 -2.04 23.87 0.29
C ALA A 72 -3.57 23.77 0.34
N ALA A 73 -4.21 23.58 -0.82
CA ALA A 73 -5.66 23.39 -0.92
C ALA A 73 -6.08 22.05 -0.31
N ALA A 74 -5.34 20.97 -0.59
CA ALA A 74 -5.60 19.66 -0.04
C ALA A 74 -5.43 19.62 1.49
N ILE A 75 -4.34 20.22 2.00
CA ILE A 75 -4.09 20.35 3.45
C ILE A 75 -5.22 21.14 4.12
N ALA A 76 -5.64 22.26 3.53
CA ALA A 76 -6.71 23.08 4.09
C ALA A 76 -8.05 22.33 4.15
N ALA A 77 -8.39 21.59 3.08
CA ALA A 77 -9.60 20.77 3.04
C ALA A 77 -9.59 19.67 4.11
N ALA A 78 -8.51 18.89 4.21
CA ALA A 78 -8.38 17.84 5.22
C ALA A 78 -8.42 18.38 6.66
N ARG A 79 -7.84 19.56 6.92
CA ARG A 79 -7.97 20.23 8.23
C ARG A 79 -9.39 20.66 8.53
N ALA A 80 -10.12 21.17 7.53
CA ALA A 80 -11.51 21.56 7.70
C ALA A 80 -12.42 20.35 8.00
N ASP A 81 -12.10 19.20 7.43
CA ASP A 81 -12.80 17.93 7.67
C ASP A 81 -12.38 17.23 8.98
N GLY A 82 -11.43 17.81 9.73
CA GLY A 82 -10.98 17.29 11.03
C GLY A 82 -10.12 16.03 10.93
N VAL A 83 -9.45 15.81 9.80
CA VAL A 83 -8.55 14.67 9.56
C VAL A 83 -7.37 14.72 10.54
N ALA A 84 -6.92 13.55 11.00
CA ALA A 84 -5.72 13.46 11.85
C ALA A 84 -4.44 13.68 11.03
N PHE A 85 -3.48 14.43 11.58
CA PHE A 85 -2.18 14.66 10.95
C PHE A 85 -1.07 14.11 11.85
N GLU A 86 -0.26 13.20 11.29
CA GLU A 86 0.99 12.71 11.88
C GLU A 86 2.15 13.35 11.12
N THR A 87 2.53 14.55 11.57
CA THR A 87 3.60 15.32 10.94
C THR A 87 4.96 14.87 11.43
N HIS A 88 5.87 14.57 10.51
CA HIS A 88 7.25 14.19 10.83
C HIS A 88 8.23 15.21 10.24
N PRO A 89 9.43 15.39 10.83
CA PRO A 89 10.47 16.23 10.24
C PRO A 89 10.94 15.70 8.87
N VAL A 90 11.41 16.60 8.01
CA VAL A 90 11.97 16.27 6.68
C VAL A 90 13.23 15.41 6.80
N ASP A 91 14.11 15.70 7.78
CA ASP A 91 15.41 15.04 7.97
C ASP A 91 15.34 13.71 8.73
N LYS A 92 14.23 12.97 8.58
CA LYS A 92 14.05 11.65 9.20
C LYS A 92 14.70 10.55 8.36
N ASP A 93 15.11 9.47 9.02
CA ASP A 93 15.73 8.32 8.35
C ASP A 93 14.71 7.41 7.62
N ALA A 94 13.41 7.69 7.71
CA ALA A 94 12.32 6.87 7.17
C ALA A 94 11.52 7.61 6.09
N THR A 95 11.09 6.92 5.03
CA THR A 95 10.27 7.55 3.97
C THR A 95 8.84 7.84 4.45
N ASP A 96 8.13 8.76 3.79
CA ASP A 96 6.71 9.01 4.10
C ASP A 96 5.83 7.78 3.91
N LEU A 97 6.11 6.96 2.89
CA LEU A 97 5.38 5.71 2.67
C LEU A 97 5.61 4.71 3.81
N GLU A 98 6.86 4.58 4.27
CA GLU A 98 7.19 3.71 5.40
C GLU A 98 6.43 4.12 6.66
N LEU A 99 6.43 5.41 6.99
CA LEU A 99 5.67 5.93 8.12
C LEU A 99 4.17 5.76 7.94
N ALA A 100 3.64 5.95 6.74
CA ALA A 100 2.22 5.74 6.47
C ALA A 100 1.82 4.27 6.63
N LEU A 101 2.68 3.32 6.23
CA LEU A 101 2.47 1.90 6.44
C LEU A 101 2.49 1.53 7.93
N LEU A 102 3.42 2.09 8.71
CA LEU A 102 3.48 1.88 10.15
C LEU A 102 2.26 2.48 10.85
N ALA A 103 1.88 3.72 10.50
CA ALA A 103 0.69 4.38 11.02
C ALA A 103 -0.59 3.60 10.70
N ALA A 104 -0.68 3.03 9.48
CA ALA A 104 -1.78 2.15 9.10
C ALA A 104 -1.77 0.85 9.91
N ARG A 105 -0.62 0.17 10.02
CA ARG A 105 -0.46 -1.07 10.81
C ARG A 105 -0.92 -0.89 12.26
N ASP A 106 -0.51 0.20 12.89
CA ASP A 106 -0.80 0.47 14.30
C ASP A 106 -2.31 0.68 14.58
N ARG A 107 -3.12 0.83 13.52
CA ARG A 107 -4.59 0.92 13.57
C ARG A 107 -5.30 -0.43 13.36
N GLY A 108 -4.54 -1.51 13.20
CA GLY A 108 -5.03 -2.89 13.19
C GLY A 108 -5.62 -3.47 11.90
N PRO A 109 -5.37 -2.95 10.68
CA PRO A 109 -5.72 -3.68 9.47
C PRO A 109 -4.85 -4.94 9.35
N THR A 110 -5.39 -6.00 8.76
CA THR A 110 -4.63 -7.22 8.43
C THR A 110 -4.10 -7.19 7.00
N ARG A 111 -4.64 -6.30 6.16
CA ARG A 111 -4.22 -6.09 4.78
C ARG A 111 -4.10 -4.60 4.48
N ILE A 112 -3.00 -4.22 3.83
CA ILE A 112 -2.81 -2.86 3.33
C ILE A 112 -2.54 -2.92 1.83
N THR A 113 -3.22 -2.04 1.08
CA THR A 113 -2.94 -1.83 -0.34
C THR A 113 -2.43 -0.42 -0.55
N VAL A 114 -1.20 -0.29 -1.01
CA VAL A 114 -0.61 0.99 -1.41
C VAL A 114 -1.12 1.37 -2.80
N VAL A 115 -1.45 2.63 -3.02
CA VAL A 115 -1.90 3.16 -4.31
C VAL A 115 -0.98 4.32 -4.70
N GLY A 116 -0.41 4.26 -5.89
CA GLY A 116 0.57 5.25 -6.37
C GLY A 116 2.01 4.84 -6.05
N GLY A 117 2.90 5.80 -5.81
CA GLY A 117 4.31 5.56 -5.49
C GLY A 117 5.21 5.32 -6.72
N GLY A 118 4.72 5.60 -7.93
CA GLY A 118 5.46 5.52 -9.19
C GLY A 118 5.44 6.82 -10.01
N GLY A 119 5.79 6.76 -11.30
CA GLY A 119 5.60 7.90 -12.22
C GLY A 119 6.77 8.90 -12.34
N GLY A 120 8.00 8.50 -12.00
CA GLY A 120 9.17 9.32 -12.30
C GLY A 120 10.47 8.78 -11.70
N ARG A 121 10.62 8.95 -10.39
CA ARG A 121 11.84 8.55 -9.65
C ARG A 121 11.91 7.04 -9.46
N HIS A 122 12.74 6.37 -10.26
CA HIS A 122 12.92 4.91 -10.19
C HIS A 122 13.47 4.43 -8.84
N ASP A 123 14.31 5.22 -8.21
CA ASP A 123 14.80 5.01 -6.85
C ASP A 123 13.65 5.00 -5.84
N HIS A 124 12.68 5.92 -5.96
CA HIS A 124 11.47 5.91 -5.12
C HIS A 124 10.62 4.66 -5.38
N LEU A 125 10.42 4.28 -6.65
CA LEU A 125 9.66 3.08 -6.99
C LEU A 125 10.28 1.82 -6.36
N LEU A 126 11.61 1.68 -6.48
CA LEU A 126 12.34 0.56 -5.89
C LEU A 126 12.30 0.59 -4.36
N ALA A 127 12.51 1.76 -3.75
CA ALA A 127 12.42 1.92 -2.30
C ALA A 127 11.02 1.53 -1.79
N ASN A 128 9.96 2.02 -2.43
CA ASN A 128 8.59 1.71 -2.10
C ASN A 128 8.32 0.21 -2.19
N ALA A 129 8.75 -0.46 -3.27
CA ALA A 129 8.59 -1.90 -3.43
C ALA A 129 9.35 -2.70 -2.36
N LEU A 130 10.56 -2.27 -1.98
CA LEU A 130 11.36 -2.91 -0.94
C LEU A 130 10.78 -2.72 0.46
N VAL A 131 10.22 -1.55 0.75
CA VAL A 131 9.58 -1.25 2.05
C VAL A 131 8.39 -2.18 2.31
N LEU A 132 7.62 -2.54 1.27
CA LEU A 132 6.54 -3.52 1.40
C LEU A 132 7.05 -4.90 1.85
N ALA A 133 8.29 -5.25 1.51
CA ALA A 133 8.90 -6.51 1.89
C ALA A 133 9.61 -6.47 3.27
N ALA A 134 9.55 -5.34 4.00
CA ALA A 134 10.21 -5.18 5.29
C ALA A 134 9.76 -6.22 6.33
N ALA A 135 10.69 -6.64 7.19
CA ALA A 135 10.43 -7.63 8.23
C ALA A 135 9.40 -7.14 9.25
N ASP A 136 9.39 -5.83 9.54
CA ASP A 136 8.48 -5.19 10.51
C ASP A 136 7.03 -5.12 10.03
N LEU A 137 6.77 -5.48 8.77
CA LEU A 137 5.43 -5.58 8.17
C LEU A 137 5.06 -7.03 7.83
N ALA A 138 5.79 -8.01 8.37
CA ALA A 138 5.63 -9.43 8.03
C ALA A 138 4.28 -10.04 8.45
N ASP A 139 3.59 -9.40 9.40
CA ASP A 139 2.28 -9.79 9.91
C ASP A 139 1.11 -9.29 9.04
N LEU A 140 1.41 -8.48 8.00
CA LEU A 140 0.42 -7.88 7.11
C LEU A 140 0.43 -8.55 5.73
N ASP A 141 -0.77 -8.67 5.15
CA ASP A 141 -0.91 -8.88 3.71
C ASP A 141 -0.68 -7.54 2.99
N LEU A 142 0.35 -7.46 2.14
CA LEU A 142 0.72 -6.23 1.45
C LEU A 142 0.61 -6.35 -0.07
N ASP A 143 -0.12 -5.40 -0.64
CA ASP A 143 -0.25 -5.18 -2.08
C ASP A 143 0.10 -3.72 -2.43
N ALA A 144 0.45 -3.47 -3.68
CA ALA A 144 0.50 -2.13 -4.24
C ALA A 144 -0.06 -2.08 -5.66
N LEU A 145 -0.74 -0.98 -5.99
CA LEU A 145 -1.16 -0.60 -7.34
C LEU A 145 -0.28 0.56 -7.81
N VAL A 146 0.57 0.31 -8.79
CA VAL A 146 1.52 1.29 -9.32
C VAL A 146 1.40 1.37 -10.84
N GLY A 147 0.88 2.48 -11.36
CA GLY A 147 0.49 2.57 -12.76
C GLY A 147 -0.52 1.47 -13.12
N THR A 148 -0.18 0.62 -14.08
CA THR A 148 -0.99 -0.55 -14.47
C THR A 148 -0.57 -1.85 -13.79
N ALA A 149 0.49 -1.83 -12.97
CA ALA A 149 1.04 -3.02 -12.33
C ALA A 149 0.47 -3.22 -10.93
N ARG A 150 0.32 -4.49 -10.54
CA ARG A 150 0.09 -4.90 -9.16
C ARG A 150 1.34 -5.57 -8.62
N ILE A 151 1.80 -5.13 -7.46
CA ILE A 151 2.86 -5.78 -6.68
C ILE A 151 2.19 -6.48 -5.51
N THR A 152 2.48 -7.77 -5.31
CA THR A 152 1.98 -8.55 -4.18
C THR A 152 3.16 -9.13 -3.42
N VAL A 153 3.22 -8.86 -2.11
CA VAL A 153 4.24 -9.43 -1.24
C VAL A 153 3.84 -10.85 -0.87
N VAL A 154 4.68 -11.82 -1.23
CA VAL A 154 4.43 -13.24 -0.94
C VAL A 154 5.45 -13.73 0.08
N ARG A 155 4.97 -14.08 1.29
CA ARG A 155 5.82 -14.66 2.35
C ARG A 155 5.77 -16.19 2.37
N ALA A 156 4.57 -16.76 2.29
CA ALA A 156 4.36 -18.22 2.34
C ALA A 156 3.61 -18.74 1.10
N ARG A 157 2.46 -18.14 0.79
CA ARG A 157 1.64 -18.51 -0.38
C ARG A 157 0.76 -17.33 -0.79
N ALA A 158 0.42 -17.27 -2.06
CA ALA A 158 -0.56 -16.33 -2.58
C ALA A 158 -1.34 -16.97 -3.74
N THR A 159 -2.56 -16.50 -3.97
CA THR A 159 -3.32 -16.77 -5.19
C THR A 159 -3.43 -15.47 -5.95
N LEU A 160 -2.90 -15.45 -7.17
CA LEU A 160 -2.93 -14.29 -8.05
C LEU A 160 -4.02 -14.51 -9.11
N HIS A 161 -4.75 -13.46 -9.43
CA HIS A 161 -5.80 -13.48 -10.45
C HIS A 161 -5.38 -12.60 -11.63
N GLY A 162 -5.59 -13.12 -12.84
CA GLY A 162 -5.29 -12.44 -14.09
C GLY A 162 -5.90 -13.22 -15.25
N HIS A 163 -5.64 -12.74 -16.47
CA HIS A 163 -6.12 -13.33 -17.71
C HIS A 163 -4.98 -14.05 -18.43
N PRO A 164 -5.27 -15.10 -19.22
CA PRO A 164 -4.26 -15.70 -20.10
C PRO A 164 -3.61 -14.64 -20.99
N GLY A 165 -2.28 -14.49 -20.87
CA GLY A 165 -1.50 -13.48 -21.60
C GLY A 165 -0.96 -12.36 -20.72
N ASP A 166 -1.49 -12.17 -19.51
CA ASP A 166 -0.96 -11.20 -18.55
C ASP A 166 0.48 -11.55 -18.14
N LEU A 167 1.30 -10.52 -17.93
CA LEU A 167 2.67 -10.68 -17.45
C LEU A 167 2.68 -10.88 -15.93
N CYS A 168 3.44 -11.88 -15.49
CA CYS A 168 3.69 -12.15 -14.08
C CYS A 168 5.20 -12.32 -13.91
N SER A 169 5.77 -11.64 -12.92
CA SER A 169 7.18 -11.77 -12.57
C SER A 169 7.34 -12.07 -11.09
N LEU A 170 8.26 -12.97 -10.77
CA LEU A 170 8.63 -13.34 -9.40
C LEU A 170 10.02 -12.82 -9.10
N LEU A 171 10.10 -12.00 -8.04
CA LEU A 171 11.33 -11.36 -7.59
C LEU A 171 11.62 -11.78 -6.14
N PRO A 172 12.69 -12.54 -5.88
CA PRO A 172 13.11 -12.84 -4.51
C PRO A 172 13.69 -11.58 -3.84
N VAL A 173 13.14 -11.21 -2.69
CA VAL A 173 13.54 -10.04 -1.89
C VAL A 173 13.93 -10.49 -0.49
N GLY A 174 15.00 -9.91 0.07
CA GLY A 174 15.47 -10.22 1.43
C GLY A 174 16.24 -11.53 1.58
N GLY A 175 16.46 -12.28 0.50
CA GLY A 175 17.21 -13.52 0.51
C GLY A 175 16.76 -14.51 -0.57
N VAL A 176 17.24 -15.74 -0.47
CA VAL A 176 16.79 -16.82 -1.37
C VAL A 176 15.35 -17.21 -1.04
N ALA A 177 14.49 -17.26 -2.05
CA ALA A 177 13.16 -17.85 -1.91
C ALA A 177 13.28 -19.35 -2.22
N HIS A 178 13.15 -20.19 -1.19
CA HIS A 178 13.39 -21.62 -1.31
C HIS A 178 12.16 -22.41 -1.75
N GLY A 179 12.36 -23.43 -2.58
CA GLY A 179 11.34 -24.43 -2.89
C GLY A 179 10.08 -23.87 -3.55
N VAL A 180 10.21 -22.85 -4.39
CA VAL A 180 9.08 -22.12 -4.98
C VAL A 180 8.30 -23.04 -5.92
N ARG A 181 6.98 -23.07 -5.76
CA ARG A 181 6.06 -23.84 -6.60
C ARG A 181 4.99 -22.93 -7.16
N THR A 182 4.73 -23.02 -8.46
CA THR A 182 3.67 -22.26 -9.12
C THR A 182 2.78 -23.17 -9.95
N HIS A 183 1.52 -22.78 -10.09
CA HIS A 183 0.53 -23.47 -10.91
C HIS A 183 -0.24 -22.43 -11.73
N GLY A 184 -0.60 -22.75 -12.98
CA GLY A 184 -1.35 -21.85 -13.87
C GLY A 184 -0.51 -20.82 -14.63
N LEU A 185 0.79 -20.70 -14.35
CA LEU A 185 1.71 -19.87 -15.14
C LEU A 185 2.22 -20.62 -16.38
N ARG A 186 2.55 -19.88 -17.44
CA ARG A 186 3.15 -20.42 -18.67
C ARG A 186 4.51 -21.10 -18.40
N PHE A 187 5.27 -20.56 -17.45
CA PHE A 187 6.56 -21.07 -17.02
C PHE A 187 6.46 -21.49 -15.54
N PRO A 188 5.95 -22.72 -15.26
CA PRO A 188 5.74 -23.16 -13.89
C PRO A 188 7.06 -23.47 -13.19
N LEU A 189 7.05 -23.32 -11.86
CA LEU A 189 8.11 -23.75 -10.95
C LEU A 189 7.64 -24.99 -10.18
N HIS A 190 8.52 -25.97 -10.04
CA HIS A 190 8.26 -27.28 -9.44
C HIS A 190 9.04 -27.53 -8.14
N GLY A 191 9.59 -26.47 -7.53
CA GLY A 191 10.33 -26.51 -6.27
C GLY A 191 11.74 -25.92 -6.37
N GLU A 192 12.00 -25.08 -7.37
CA GLU A 192 13.28 -24.40 -7.55
C GLU A 192 13.47 -23.27 -6.53
N ASP A 193 14.73 -23.00 -6.20
CA ASP A 193 15.12 -21.83 -5.43
C ASP A 193 15.28 -20.62 -6.35
N LEU A 194 14.73 -19.47 -5.96
CA LEU A 194 14.95 -18.20 -6.63
C LEU A 194 16.00 -17.39 -5.88
N LEU A 195 17.12 -17.13 -6.54
CA LEU A 195 18.24 -16.37 -5.97
C LEU A 195 18.01 -14.86 -6.14
N PRO A 196 18.40 -14.03 -5.16
CA PRO A 196 18.45 -12.58 -5.32
C PRO A 196 19.17 -12.18 -6.62
N GLY A 197 18.61 -11.21 -7.36
CA GLY A 197 19.15 -10.77 -8.65
C GLY A 197 18.76 -11.66 -9.84
N SER A 198 18.02 -12.75 -9.63
CA SER A 198 17.35 -13.49 -10.70
C SER A 198 15.88 -13.11 -10.81
N THR A 199 15.32 -13.25 -12.01
CA THR A 199 13.90 -13.02 -12.27
C THR A 199 13.28 -14.26 -12.94
N ARG A 200 12.00 -14.49 -12.66
CA ARG A 200 11.17 -15.52 -13.31
C ARG A 200 9.85 -14.94 -13.74
#